data_AF-A0A8J7WLZ0-F1
#
_entry.id   AF-A0A8J7WLZ0-F1
#
_cell.length_a   1.000
_cell.length_b   1.000
_cell.length_c   1.000
_cell.angle_alpha   90.00
_cell.angle_beta   90.00
_cell.angle_gamma   90.00
#
_symmetry.space_group_name_H-M   'P 1'
#
loop_
_entity.id
_entity.type
_entity.pdbx_description
1 polymer ?
#
loop_
_entity_poly.entity_id
_entity_poly.type
_entity_poly.pdbx_seq_one_letter_code
_entity_poly.pdbx_strand_id
1 'polypeptide(L)'
;MRDRARRGHDERSALRWLARSVGAACQVVYLPVDRDVQLVRIAHRQGTTPHQTFPMSEADMDAWREQFQVPDAAELDGGQIPAPPAGRPGWPEWAADHWPSCADG
;
A
#
# COMPACT_ATOMS: atom_id res chain seq x y z
N MET A 1 9.28 -17.15 16.52
CA MET A 1 8.21 -16.17 16.30
C MET A 1 8.54 -15.47 15.00
N ARG A 2 7.84 -15.76 13.88
CA ARG A 2 8.13 -15.10 12.60
C ARG A 2 7.35 -13.80 12.57
N ASP A 3 8.07 -12.69 12.53
CA ASP A 3 7.49 -11.36 12.39
C ASP A 3 6.71 -11.32 11.06
N ARG A 4 5.40 -11.07 11.11
CA ARG A 4 4.58 -11.00 9.89
C ARG A 4 4.93 -9.69 9.19
N ALA A 5 5.42 -9.78 7.95
CA ALA A 5 5.52 -8.63 7.05
C ALA A 5 4.22 -7.80 7.11
N ARG A 6 4.35 -6.50 7.33
CA ARG A 6 3.21 -5.57 7.40
C ARG A 6 3.00 -5.02 6.00
N ARG A 7 2.38 -5.83 5.15
CA ARG A 7 2.26 -5.61 3.70
C ARG A 7 2.03 -4.14 3.32
N GLY A 8 1.06 -3.43 3.91
CA GLY A 8 0.79 -2.03 3.57
C GLY A 8 1.90 -1.04 3.95
N HIS A 9 2.57 -1.25 5.08
CA HIS A 9 3.71 -0.43 5.52
C HIS A 9 4.98 -0.75 4.70
N ASP A 10 5.23 -2.03 4.45
CA ASP A 10 6.42 -2.49 3.71
C ASP A 10 6.33 -2.08 2.23
N GLU A 11 5.13 -2.17 1.63
CA GLU A 11 4.86 -1.66 0.28
C GLU A 11 5.15 -0.15 0.17
N ARG A 12 4.67 0.67 1.12
CA ARG A 12 4.96 2.11 1.14
C ARG A 12 6.45 2.41 1.32
N SER A 13 7.12 1.67 2.20
CA SER A 13 8.55 1.83 2.45
C SER A 13 9.38 1.49 1.21
N ALA A 14 9.02 0.41 0.50
CA ALA A 14 9.65 0.02 -0.76
C ALA A 14 9.45 1.08 -1.85
N LEU A 15 8.24 1.62 -2.03
CA LEU A 15 7.99 2.69 -3.01
C LEU A 15 8.77 3.97 -2.69
N ARG A 16 8.80 4.37 -1.42
CA ARG A 16 9.59 5.52 -0.95
C ARG A 16 11.08 5.29 -1.22
N TRP A 17 11.57 4.07 -1.04
CA TRP A 17 12.97 3.71 -1.30
C TRP A 17 13.28 3.76 -2.80
N LEU A 18 12.43 3.19 -3.65
CA LEU A 18 12.57 3.19 -5.11
C LEU A 18 12.63 4.62 -5.68
N ALA A 19 11.80 5.53 -5.18
CA ALA A 19 11.87 6.93 -5.60
C ALA A 19 13.21 7.56 -5.20
N ARG A 20 13.66 7.36 -3.95
CA ARG A 20 14.93 7.94 -3.47
C ARG A 20 16.14 7.36 -4.20
N SER A 21 16.14 6.09 -4.58
CA SER A 21 17.27 5.44 -5.25
C SER A 21 17.56 6.04 -6.63
N VAL A 22 16.56 6.65 -7.27
CA VAL A 22 16.68 7.37 -8.56
C VAL A 22 16.68 8.89 -8.40
N GLY A 23 16.81 9.42 -7.18
CA GLY A 23 16.82 10.86 -6.90
C GLY A 23 15.46 11.55 -7.03
N ALA A 24 14.37 10.81 -7.08
CA ALA A 24 13.01 11.35 -7.14
C ALA A 24 12.43 11.62 -5.74
N ALA A 25 11.49 12.57 -5.67
CA ALA A 25 10.70 12.82 -4.48
C ALA A 25 9.54 11.83 -4.36
N CYS A 26 9.14 11.51 -3.13
CA CYS A 26 7.98 10.67 -2.83
C CYS A 26 7.23 11.22 -1.62
N GLN A 27 5.91 11.29 -1.72
CA GLN A 27 5.02 11.77 -0.66
C GLN A 27 3.94 10.72 -0.38
N VAL A 28 3.66 10.49 0.91
CA VAL A 28 2.52 9.69 1.34
C VAL A 28 1.34 10.62 1.60
N VAL A 29 0.23 10.41 0.90
CA VAL A 29 -1.02 11.14 1.12
C VAL A 29 -2.07 10.16 1.62
N TYR A 30 -2.54 10.36 2.85
CA TYR A 30 -3.59 9.55 3.44
C TYR A 30 -4.93 10.27 3.38
N LEU A 31 -5.93 9.61 2.78
CA LEU A 31 -7.29 10.11 2.67
C LEU A 31 -8.19 9.22 3.53
N PRO A 32 -8.45 9.57 4.80
CA PRO A 32 -9.36 8.80 5.63
C PRO A 32 -10.76 8.81 4.99
N VAL A 33 -11.38 7.64 4.95
CA VAL A 33 -12.75 7.47 4.47
C VAL A 33 -13.52 6.60 5.45
N ASP A 34 -14.67 7.11 5.89
CA ASP A 34 -15.61 6.36 6.71
C ASP A 34 -16.11 5.13 5.94
N ARG A 35 -16.33 4.05 6.70
CA ARG A 35 -16.76 2.77 6.15
C ARG A 35 -18.01 2.90 5.28
N ASP A 36 -19.04 3.55 5.81
CA ASP A 36 -20.33 3.68 5.13
C ASP A 36 -20.23 4.56 3.89
N VAL A 37 -19.43 5.64 3.95
CA VAL A 37 -19.14 6.49 2.79
C VAL A 37 -18.41 5.68 1.71
N GLN A 38 -17.47 4.82 2.09
CA GLN A 38 -16.76 3.96 1.15
C GLN A 38 -17.71 2.95 0.48
N LEU A 39 -18.62 2.32 1.24
CA LEU A 39 -19.63 1.41 0.71
C LEU A 39 -20.57 2.08 -0.28
N VAL A 40 -21.07 3.27 0.05
CA VAL A 40 -21.92 4.06 -0.86
C VAL A 40 -21.18 4.36 -2.17
N ARG A 41 -19.90 4.74 -2.09
CA ARG A 41 -19.07 5.00 -3.28
C ARG A 41 -18.81 3.74 -4.11
N ILE A 42 -18.60 2.59 -3.46
CA ILE A 42 -18.46 1.31 -4.14
C ILE A 42 -19.76 0.97 -4.86
N ALA A 43 -20.89 0.97 -4.17
CA ALA A 43 -22.20 0.66 -4.73
C ALA A 43 -22.55 1.58 -5.90
N HIS A 44 -22.28 2.88 -5.77
CA HIS A 44 -22.45 3.85 -6.86
C HIS A 44 -21.61 3.47 -8.08
N ARG A 45 -20.30 3.23 -7.92
CA ARG A 45 -19.43 2.83 -9.05
C ARG A 45 -19.90 1.54 -9.72
N GLN A 46 -20.37 0.56 -8.95
CA GLN A 46 -20.94 -0.67 -9.50
C GLN A 46 -22.21 -0.41 -10.30
N GLY A 47 -23.09 0.48 -9.82
CA GLY A 47 -24.33 0.82 -10.50
C GLY A 47 -24.14 1.66 -11.76
N THR A 48 -23.17 2.58 -11.77
CA THR A 48 -23.01 3.56 -12.86
C THR A 48 -22.00 3.15 -13.92
N THR A 49 -20.90 2.52 -13.52
CA THR A 49 -19.76 2.22 -14.40
C THR A 49 -19.16 0.84 -14.09
N PRO A 50 -19.94 -0.26 -14.13
CA PRO A 50 -19.48 -1.59 -13.71
C PRO A 50 -18.30 -2.12 -14.54
N HIS A 51 -18.17 -1.69 -15.80
CA HIS A 51 -17.07 -2.08 -16.69
C HIS A 51 -15.76 -1.29 -16.45
N GLN A 52 -15.79 -0.26 -15.59
CA GLN A 52 -14.61 0.55 -15.22
C GLN A 52 -14.20 0.31 -13.76
N THR A 53 -14.80 -0.67 -13.10
CA THR A 53 -14.51 -0.99 -11.71
C THR A 53 -14.51 -2.50 -11.50
N PHE A 54 -13.98 -2.95 -10.36
CA PHE A 54 -14.00 -4.36 -9.98
C PHE A 54 -15.13 -4.59 -8.99
N PRO A 55 -15.93 -5.68 -9.13
CA PRO A 55 -16.90 -6.07 -8.12
C PRO A 55 -16.25 -6.15 -6.73
N MET A 56 -16.89 -5.56 -5.74
CA MET A 56 -16.43 -5.56 -4.35
C MET A 56 -17.64 -5.62 -3.43
N SER A 57 -17.74 -6.69 -2.66
CA SER A 57 -18.75 -6.86 -1.63
C SER A 57 -18.40 -6.08 -0.36
N GLU A 58 -19.37 -5.95 0.54
CA GLU A 58 -19.14 -5.41 1.88
C GLU A 58 -18.11 -6.24 2.67
N ALA A 59 -18.20 -7.57 2.57
CA ALA A 59 -17.27 -8.48 3.22
C ALA A 59 -15.83 -8.33 2.69
N ASP A 60 -15.66 -8.14 1.37
CA ASP A 60 -14.35 -7.87 0.79
C ASP A 60 -13.78 -6.57 1.38
N MET A 61 -14.58 -5.53 1.44
CA MET A 61 -14.19 -4.21 1.95
C MET A 61 -13.78 -4.29 3.43
N ASP A 62 -14.56 -4.99 4.27
CA ASP A 62 -14.23 -5.19 5.68
C ASP A 62 -12.92 -5.96 5.88
N ALA A 63 -12.74 -7.07 5.15
CA ALA A 63 -11.51 -7.86 5.21
C ALA A 63 -10.27 -7.03 4.83
N TRP A 64 -10.39 -6.11 3.87
CA TRP A 64 -9.31 -5.18 3.52
C TRP A 64 -9.07 -4.13 4.61
N ARG A 65 -10.12 -3.61 5.26
CA ARG A 65 -9.97 -2.62 6.34
C ARG A 65 -9.28 -3.20 7.56
N GLU A 66 -9.53 -4.45 7.92
CA GLU A 66 -8.83 -5.13 9.02
C GLU A 66 -7.33 -5.29 8.78
N GLN A 67 -6.95 -5.46 7.51
CA GLN A 67 -5.56 -5.65 7.11
C GLN A 67 -4.82 -4.33 6.82
N PHE A 68 -5.54 -3.22 6.65
CA PHE A 68 -4.95 -1.94 6.28
C PHE A 68 -4.24 -1.27 7.45
N GLN A 69 -2.96 -0.93 7.28
CA GLN A 69 -2.21 -0.11 8.23
C GLN A 69 -2.24 1.36 7.80
N VAL A 70 -2.91 2.19 8.60
CA VAL A 70 -2.87 3.66 8.47
C VAL A 70 -1.42 4.14 8.57
N PRO A 71 -0.95 5.00 7.65
CA PRO A 71 0.40 5.54 7.74
C PRO A 71 0.57 6.40 8.99
N ASP A 72 1.72 6.28 9.63
CA ASP A 72 2.04 7.11 10.80
C ASP A 72 2.53 8.52 10.40
N ALA A 73 2.73 9.38 11.40
CA ALA A 73 3.19 10.75 11.17
C ALA A 73 4.57 10.81 10.47
N ALA A 74 5.49 9.89 10.77
CA ALA A 74 6.81 9.87 10.15
C ALA A 74 6.73 9.48 8.67
N GLU A 75 5.81 8.59 8.30
CA GLU A 75 5.52 8.28 6.90
C GLU A 75 4.93 9.49 6.16
N LEU A 76 3.99 10.20 6.78
CA LEU A 76 3.31 11.37 6.19
C LEU A 76 4.25 12.56 6.01
N ASP A 77 5.16 12.79 6.96
CA ASP A 77 6.16 13.87 6.92
C ASP A 77 7.36 13.55 6.03
N GLY A 78 7.36 12.39 5.37
CA GLY A 78 8.44 11.98 4.48
C GLY A 78 9.74 11.63 5.22
N GLY A 79 9.64 11.20 6.47
CA GLY A 79 10.75 10.89 7.38
C GLY A 79 11.69 9.78 6.91
N GLN A 80 12.43 9.18 7.84
CA GLN A 80 13.33 8.07 7.49
C GLN A 80 12.54 6.87 6.94
N ILE A 81 13.16 6.16 5.99
CA ILE A 81 12.62 4.89 5.49
C ILE A 81 13.19 3.80 6.40
N PRO A 82 12.34 2.95 7.00
CA PRO A 82 12.81 1.88 7.87
C PRO A 82 13.62 0.84 7.07
N ALA A 83 14.38 0.02 7.78
CA ALA A 83 15.00 -1.16 7.19
C ALA A 83 13.92 -2.14 6.68
N PRO A 84 14.21 -2.93 5.64
CA PRO A 84 13.28 -3.95 5.17
C PRO A 84 13.02 -5.02 6.26
N PRO A 85 11.93 -5.80 6.14
CA PRO A 85 11.61 -6.86 7.10
C PRO A 85 12.77 -7.84 7.31
N ALA A 86 12.86 -8.40 8.51
CA ALA A 86 13.94 -9.32 8.86
C ALA A 86 14.08 -10.49 7.85
N GLY A 87 15.32 -10.78 7.45
CA GLY A 87 15.63 -11.82 6.46
C GLY A 87 15.58 -11.36 5.01
N ARG A 88 15.32 -10.08 4.75
CA ARG A 88 15.39 -9.48 3.41
C ARG A 88 16.72 -8.72 3.24
N PRO A 89 17.48 -8.94 2.15
CA PRO A 89 18.76 -8.27 1.93
C PRO A 89 18.66 -6.74 1.81
N GLY A 90 17.57 -6.27 1.19
CA GLY A 90 17.36 -4.87 0.88
C GLY A 90 15.95 -4.63 0.36
N TRP A 91 15.61 -3.35 0.17
CA TRP A 91 14.39 -2.94 -0.51
C TRP A 91 14.35 -3.33 -2.01
N PRO A 92 15.45 -3.36 -2.79
CA PRO A 92 15.45 -3.90 -4.15
C PRO A 92 14.94 -5.33 -4.24
N GLU A 93 15.49 -6.22 -3.41
CA GLU A 93 15.16 -7.64 -3.42
C GLU A 93 13.73 -7.86 -2.91
N TRP A 94 13.32 -7.10 -1.87
CA TRP A 94 11.93 -7.09 -1.45
C TRP A 94 11.01 -6.65 -2.58
N ALA A 95 11.35 -5.57 -3.29
CA ALA A 95 10.53 -5.02 -4.37
C ALA A 95 10.43 -5.98 -5.56
N ALA A 96 11.53 -6.58 -6.01
CA ALA A 96 11.54 -7.56 -7.10
C ALA A 96 10.67 -8.79 -6.78
N ASP A 97 10.68 -9.26 -5.54
CA ASP A 97 9.85 -10.38 -5.09
C ASP A 97 8.35 -10.05 -5.10
N HIS A 98 7.97 -8.79 -4.83
CA HIS A 98 6.56 -8.36 -4.77
C HIS A 98 6.04 -7.81 -6.11
N TRP A 99 6.92 -7.18 -6.87
CA TRP A 99 6.67 -6.57 -8.17
C TRP A 99 7.74 -7.07 -9.14
N PRO A 100 7.49 -8.18 -9.85
CA PRO A 100 8.47 -8.78 -10.77
C PRO A 100 8.97 -7.82 -11.85
N SER A 101 8.19 -6.79 -12.21
CA SER A 101 8.61 -5.71 -13.11
C SER A 101 9.78 -4.88 -12.59
N CYS A 102 10.14 -4.99 -11.31
CA CYS A 102 11.32 -4.35 -10.71
C CYS A 102 12.58 -5.23 -10.78
N ALA A 103 12.47 -6.49 -11.21
CA ALA A 103 13.62 -7.39 -11.35
C ALA A 103 14.43 -7.11 -12.62
N ASP A 104 13.79 -6.50 -13.63
CA ASP A 104 14.40 -6.21 -14.92
C ASP A 104 14.83 -4.73 -14.99
N GLY A 105 16.14 -4.51 -14.91
CA GLY A 105 16.81 -3.22 -15.10
C GLY A 105 18.11 -3.40 -15.89
#